data_AF-A0A527GIC1-F1
#
_entry.id   AF-A0A527GIC1-F1
#
_cell.length_a   1.000
_cell.length_b   1.000
_cell.length_c   1.000
_cell.angle_alpha   90.00
_cell.angle_beta   90.00
_cell.angle_gamma   90.00
#
_symmetry.space_group_name_H-M   'P 1'
#
loop_
_entity.id
_entity.type
_entity.pdbx_description
1 polymer ?
#
loop_
_entity_poly.entity_id
_entity_poly.type
_entity_poly.pdbx_seq_one_letter_code
_entity_poly.pdbx_strand_id
1 'polypeptide(L)'
;LIIVIAPMILLQSVVAFVFMERHWATVTQRLSQATVRDIAAIIDLIETYPRDADYTNIIRIAQDRMQLKVDLLPPDPLPAPGPKPFFSIL
;
A
#
# COMPACT_ATOMS: atom_id res chain seq x y z
N LEU A 1 -17.31 -45.30 -0.29
CA LEU A 1 -17.10 -44.04 -1.05
C LEU A 1 -16.48 -42.92 -0.20
N ILE A 2 -17.01 -42.63 1.01
CA ILE A 2 -16.51 -41.56 1.91
C ILE A 2 -15.02 -41.71 2.27
N ILE A 3 -14.54 -42.93 2.49
CA ILE A 3 -13.13 -43.21 2.85
C ILE A 3 -12.14 -42.70 1.78
N VAL A 4 -12.57 -42.55 0.52
CA VAL A 4 -11.76 -42.03 -0.58
C VAL A 4 -11.99 -40.53 -0.81
N ILE A 5 -13.23 -40.07 -0.69
CA ILE A 5 -13.58 -38.65 -0.93
C ILE A 5 -13.11 -37.74 0.22
N ALA A 6 -13.24 -38.20 1.48
CA ALA A 6 -12.85 -37.44 2.65
C ALA A 6 -11.37 -36.99 2.63
N PRO A 7 -10.37 -37.88 2.40
CA PRO A 7 -8.97 -37.45 2.35
C PRO A 7 -8.68 -36.53 1.15
N MET A 8 -9.36 -36.73 0.02
CA MET A 8 -9.23 -35.86 -1.14
C MET A 8 -9.71 -34.43 -0.84
N ILE A 9 -10.89 -34.27 -0.24
CA ILE A 9 -11.43 -32.95 0.13
C ILE A 9 -10.58 -32.27 1.20
N LEU A 10 -10.06 -33.05 2.16
CA LEU A 10 -9.18 -32.52 3.20
C LEU A 10 -7.91 -31.92 2.57
N LEU A 11 -7.24 -32.69 1.70
CA LEU A 11 -6.07 -32.20 0.97
C LEU A 11 -6.40 -30.97 0.12
N GLN A 12 -7.53 -30.98 -0.59
CA GLN A 12 -7.97 -29.84 -1.39
C GLN A 12 -8.18 -28.58 -0.54
N SER A 13 -8.80 -28.71 0.63
CA SER A 13 -9.06 -27.60 1.55
C SER A 13 -7.77 -26.99 2.09
N VAL A 14 -6.80 -27.84 2.48
CA VAL A 14 -5.49 -27.38 2.96
C VAL A 14 -4.72 -26.65 1.85
N VAL A 15 -4.68 -27.21 0.64
CA VAL A 15 -4.01 -26.58 -0.50
C VAL A 15 -4.66 -25.25 -0.85
N ALA A 16 -6.00 -25.19 -0.90
CA ALA A 16 -6.74 -23.96 -1.16
C ALA A 16 -6.47 -22.89 -0.08
N PHE A 17 -6.43 -23.28 1.20
CA PHE A 17 -6.13 -22.37 2.30
C PHE A 17 -4.73 -21.76 2.18
N VAL A 18 -3.69 -22.59 2.02
CA VAL A 18 -2.29 -22.12 1.90
C VAL A 18 -2.11 -21.24 0.66
N PHE A 19 -2.73 -21.61 -0.46
CA PHE A 19 -2.70 -20.79 -1.67
C PHE A 19 -3.31 -19.42 -1.42
N MET A 20 -4.48 -19.37 -0.79
CA MET A 20 -5.18 -18.14 -0.48
C MET A 20 -4.36 -17.26 0.46
N GLU A 21 -3.79 -17.82 1.53
CA GLU A 21 -2.90 -17.11 2.46
C GLU A 21 -1.71 -16.46 1.73
N ARG A 22 -0.99 -17.24 0.90
CA ARG A 22 0.13 -16.73 0.10
C ARG A 22 -0.31 -15.65 -0.89
N HIS A 23 -1.49 -15.80 -1.49
CA HIS A 23 -2.05 -14.82 -2.40
C HIS A 23 -2.35 -13.50 -1.69
N TRP A 24 -3.04 -13.52 -0.55
CA TRP A 24 -3.32 -12.31 0.23
C TRP A 24 -2.04 -11.58 0.66
N ALA A 25 -1.04 -12.32 1.16
CA ALA A 25 0.25 -11.74 1.52
C ALA A 25 0.91 -11.02 0.33
N THR A 26 0.88 -11.65 -0.85
CA THR A 26 1.46 -11.08 -2.07
C THR A 26 0.66 -9.87 -2.57
N VAL A 27 -0.66 -9.93 -2.56
CA VAL A 27 -1.55 -8.85 -3.00
C VAL A 27 -1.33 -7.62 -2.12
N THR A 28 -1.36 -7.77 -0.80
CA THR A 28 -1.12 -6.65 0.14
C THR A 28 0.25 -6.04 -0.08
N GLN A 29 1.30 -6.86 -0.21
CA GLN A 29 2.65 -6.35 -0.46
C GLN A 29 2.73 -5.57 -1.77
N ARG A 30 2.14 -6.10 -2.86
CA ARG A 30 2.16 -5.45 -4.16
C ARG A 30 1.35 -4.15 -4.18
N LEU A 31 0.19 -4.14 -3.53
CA LEU A 31 -0.64 -2.93 -3.40
C LEU A 31 0.13 -1.86 -2.62
N SER A 32 0.70 -2.19 -1.46
CA SER A 32 1.50 -1.24 -0.68
C SER A 32 2.71 -0.71 -1.45
N GLN A 33 3.42 -1.57 -2.19
CA GLN A 33 4.55 -1.13 -3.02
C GLN A 33 4.12 -0.21 -4.17
N ALA A 34 2.98 -0.49 -4.80
CA ALA A 34 2.42 0.37 -5.84
C ALA A 34 2.03 1.74 -5.25
N THR A 35 1.27 1.76 -4.14
CA THR A 35 0.86 2.99 -3.48
C THR A 35 2.04 3.84 -3.01
N VAL A 36 3.08 3.24 -2.42
CA VAL A 36 4.29 3.96 -2.01
C VAL A 36 5.01 4.58 -3.22
N ARG A 37 5.10 3.85 -4.33
CA ARG A 37 5.72 4.35 -5.56
C ARG A 37 4.94 5.52 -6.14
N ASP A 38 3.61 5.44 -6.13
CA ASP A 38 2.74 6.50 -6.63
C ASP A 38 2.90 7.78 -5.79
N ILE A 39 2.95 7.64 -4.45
CA ILE A 39 3.22 8.77 -3.54
C ILE A 39 4.60 9.39 -3.82
N ALA A 40 5.65 8.56 -3.96
CA ALA A 40 7.00 9.06 -4.27
C ALA A 40 7.04 9.83 -5.60
N ALA A 41 6.38 9.31 -6.64
CA ALA A 41 6.30 9.99 -7.93
C ALA A 41 5.58 11.35 -7.84
N ILE A 42 4.55 11.47 -6.99
CA ILE A 42 3.87 12.74 -6.75
C ILE A 42 4.80 13.73 -6.05
N ILE A 43 5.55 13.29 -5.04
CA ILE A 43 6.53 14.13 -4.33
C ILE A 43 7.61 14.62 -5.31
N ASP A 44 8.20 13.72 -6.09
CA ASP A 44 9.23 14.07 -7.08
C ASP A 44 8.71 15.08 -8.11
N LEU A 45 7.44 14.95 -8.53
CA LEU A 45 6.81 15.87 -9.47
C LEU A 45 6.61 17.27 -8.88
N ILE A 46 6.21 17.34 -7.61
CA ILE A 46 6.07 18.59 -6.85
C ILE A 46 7.42 19.29 -6.70
N GLU A 47 8.47 18.55 -6.34
CA GLU A 47 9.83 19.09 -6.17
C GLU A 47 10.46 19.55 -7.49
N THR A 48 10.23 18.81 -8.58
CA THR A 48 10.82 19.10 -9.90
C THR A 48 10.14 20.28 -10.61
N TYR A 49 8.83 20.43 -10.45
CA TYR A 49 8.04 21.47 -11.13
C TYR A 49 7.24 22.35 -10.15
N PRO A 50 7.91 23.19 -9.35
CA PRO A 50 7.25 24.07 -8.37
C PRO A 50 6.53 25.29 -9.00
N ARG A 51 6.19 25.23 -10.29
CA ARG A 51 5.75 26.41 -11.07
C ARG A 51 4.26 26.76 -10.93
N ASP A 52 3.40 25.81 -10.57
CA ASP A 52 1.96 26.05 -10.45
C ASP A 52 1.60 26.28 -8.98
N ALA A 53 1.14 27.50 -8.65
CA ALA A 53 0.80 27.91 -7.28
C ALA A 53 -0.23 26.99 -6.59
N ASP A 54 -1.10 26.33 -7.37
CA ASP A 54 -2.20 25.50 -6.87
C ASP A 54 -2.00 23.99 -7.07
N TYR A 55 -0.88 23.55 -7.65
CA TYR A 55 -0.58 22.13 -7.94
C TYR A 55 -1.73 21.34 -8.61
N THR A 56 -2.69 22.03 -9.26
CA THR A 56 -3.96 21.45 -9.72
C THR A 56 -3.74 20.34 -10.74
N ASN A 57 -2.75 20.51 -11.61
CA ASN A 57 -2.35 19.51 -12.59
C ASN A 57 -1.86 18.22 -11.93
N ILE A 58 -1.12 18.34 -10.83
CA ILE A 58 -0.56 17.20 -10.09
C ILE A 58 -1.66 16.46 -9.34
N ILE A 59 -2.58 17.19 -8.69
CA ILE A 59 -3.76 16.60 -8.03
C ILE A 59 -4.63 15.84 -9.03
N ARG A 60 -4.87 16.42 -10.21
CA ARG A 60 -5.63 15.76 -11.28
C ARG A 60 -4.93 14.47 -11.76
N ILE A 61 -3.62 14.49 -11.95
CA ILE A 61 -2.85 13.29 -12.36
C ILE A 61 -2.92 12.20 -11.28
N ALA A 62 -2.78 12.56 -10.01
CA ALA A 62 -2.88 11.62 -8.90
C ALA A 62 -4.26 10.94 -8.85
N GLN A 63 -5.34 11.69 -9.05
CA GLN A 63 -6.70 11.15 -9.08
C GLN A 63 -6.96 10.28 -10.32
N ASP A 64 -6.63 10.78 -11.52
CA ASP A 64 -6.97 10.12 -12.79
C ASP A 64 -6.10 8.88 -13.08
N ARG A 65 -4.83 8.91 -12.68
CA ARG A 65 -3.85 7.86 -13.06
C ARG A 65 -3.48 6.93 -11.91
N MET A 66 -3.43 7.45 -10.69
CA MET A 66 -3.01 6.69 -9.51
C MET A 66 -4.18 6.34 -8.58
N GLN A 67 -5.39 6.84 -8.88
CA GLN A 67 -6.57 6.70 -8.02
C GLN A 67 -6.34 7.18 -6.59
N LEU A 68 -5.43 8.16 -6.41
CA LEU A 68 -5.10 8.75 -5.14
C LEU A 68 -5.78 10.11 -4.99
N LYS A 69 -6.47 10.30 -3.87
CA LYS A 69 -6.90 11.62 -3.43
C LYS A 69 -5.77 12.27 -2.64
N VAL A 70 -5.28 13.40 -3.12
CA VAL A 70 -4.14 14.13 -2.52
C VAL A 70 -4.60 15.53 -2.16
N ASP A 71 -4.35 15.92 -0.91
CA ASP A 71 -4.58 17.26 -0.40
C ASP A 71 -3.24 17.81 0.12
N LEU A 72 -2.81 18.98 -0.37
CA LEU A 72 -1.58 19.64 0.08
C LEU A 72 -1.91 20.55 1.27
N LEU A 73 -1.40 20.20 2.44
CA LEU A 73 -1.60 20.98 3.66
C LEU A 73 -0.51 22.06 3.78
N PRO A 74 -0.83 23.23 4.37
CA PRO A 74 0.18 24.20 4.74
C PRO A 74 1.16 23.59 5.75
N PRO A 75 2.39 24.11 5.84
CA PRO A 75 3.37 23.63 6.80
C PRO A 75 2.85 23.83 8.23
N ASP A 76 2.43 22.74 8.85
CA ASP A 76 2.06 22.65 10.28
C ASP A 76 3.17 21.86 11.00
N PRO A 77 3.62 22.25 12.21
CA PRO A 77 4.57 21.46 12.97
C PRO A 77 4.07 20.03 13.13
N LEU A 78 4.91 19.07 12.73
CA LEU A 78 4.64 17.65 12.96
C LEU A 78 4.38 17.42 14.45
N PRO A 79 3.43 16.53 14.81
CA PRO A 79 3.21 16.18 16.21
C PRO A 79 4.53 15.71 16.83
N ALA A 80 4.75 16.06 18.11
CA ALA A 80 5.98 15.71 18.81
C ALA A 80 6.28 14.21 18.62
N PRO A 81 7.54 13.82 18.35
CA PRO A 81 7.91 12.43 18.16
C PRO A 81 7.35 11.58 19.30
N GLY A 82 6.65 10.49 18.96
CA GLY A 82 6.17 9.54 19.95
C GLY A 82 7.33 9.03 20.83
N PRO A 83 7.04 8.56 22.05
CA PRO A 83 8.08 8.04 22.94
C PRO A 83 8.93 7.00 22.19
N LYS A 84 10.25 7.19 22.15
CA LYS A 84 11.16 6.26 21.48
C LYS A 84 10.96 4.86 22.08
N PRO A 85 10.60 3.84 21.28
CA PRO A 85 10.49 2.48 21.81
C PRO A 85 11.86 2.04 22.31
N PHE A 86 11.91 1.53 23.54
CA PHE A 86 13.14 1.08 24.21
C PHE A 86 13.84 -0.08 23.47
N PHE A 87 13.16 -0.72 22.53
CA PHE A 87 13.64 -1.86 21.76
C PHE A 87 13.74 -1.49 20.27
N SER A 88 14.71 -0.65 19.91
CA SER A 88 15.16 -0.43 18.51
C SER A 88 16.46 -1.17 18.21
N ILE A 89 16.64 -2.32 18.85
CA ILE A 89 17.80 -3.21 18.71
C ILE A 89 17.28 -4.63 18.51
N LEU A 90 16.82 -4.93 17.29
CA LEU A 90 16.93 -6.24 16.65
C LEU A 90 16.51 -6.12 15.18
#